data_AF-A0A3C0W3Z7-F1
#
_entry.id   AF-A0A3C0W3Z7-F1
#
_cell.length_a   1.000
_cell.length_b   1.000
_cell.length_c   1.000
_cell.angle_alpha   90.00
_cell.angle_beta   90.00
_cell.angle_gamma   90.00
#
_symmetry.space_group_name_H-M   'P 1'
#
loop_
_entity.id
_entity.type
_entity.pdbx_description
1 polymer ?
#
loop_
_entity_poly.entity_id
_entity_poly.type
_entity_poly.pdbx_seq_one_letter_code
_entity_poly.pdbx_strand_id
1 'polypeptide(L)'
;MPSEPIRVIAAAHRIRLTPEDTGDPRAVPVIISAPPPARHHNLFAIQPGGPYPTGGDSGFLLSDGSFATREEAARIAVDAGQVRPNDMHVIGSLYSEDLW
;
A
#
# COMPACT_ATOMS: atom_id res chain seq x y z
N MET A 1 -0.44 -27.70 8.91
CA MET A 1 -1.22 -26.46 9.14
C MET A 1 -1.38 -25.81 7.78
N PRO A 2 -2.60 -25.53 7.29
CA PRO A 2 -2.76 -24.67 6.12
C PRO A 2 -2.16 -23.29 6.44
N SER A 3 -1.41 -22.71 5.50
CA SER A 3 -0.88 -21.36 5.64
C SER A 3 -2.06 -20.38 5.73
N GLU A 4 -1.97 -19.40 6.64
CA GLU A 4 -2.95 -18.31 6.71
C GLU A 4 -3.03 -17.60 5.34
N PRO A 5 -4.24 -17.25 4.85
CA PRO A 5 -4.37 -16.55 3.58
C PRO A 5 -3.64 -15.21 3.61
N ILE A 6 -3.03 -14.85 2.47
CA ILE A 6 -2.43 -13.52 2.30
C ILE A 6 -3.52 -12.47 2.48
N ARG A 7 -3.24 -11.44 3.29
CA ARG A 7 -4.19 -10.38 3.62
C ARG A 7 -3.54 -9.01 3.64
N VAL A 8 -4.35 -7.96 3.55
CA VAL A 8 -3.93 -6.57 3.71
C VAL A 8 -3.68 -6.26 5.18
N ILE A 9 -2.51 -5.70 5.53
CA ILE A 9 -2.14 -5.43 6.92
C ILE A 9 -1.80 -3.97 7.24
N ALA A 10 -1.53 -3.14 6.22
CA ALA A 10 -1.20 -1.72 6.41
C ALA A 10 -1.44 -0.91 5.14
N ALA A 11 -1.76 0.38 5.29
CA ALA A 11 -1.66 1.32 4.19
C ALA A 11 -0.19 1.47 3.79
N ALA A 12 0.10 1.58 2.49
CA ALA A 12 1.45 1.67 1.99
C ALA A 12 1.59 2.65 0.81
N HIS A 13 2.80 3.16 0.63
CA HIS A 13 3.22 3.90 -0.54
C HIS A 13 4.55 3.34 -1.03
N ARG A 14 4.61 2.95 -2.30
CA ARG A 14 5.83 2.45 -2.94
C ARG A 14 6.50 3.60 -3.67
N ILE A 15 7.69 3.97 -3.21
CA ILE A 15 8.53 4.99 -3.86
C ILE A 15 9.46 4.27 -4.82
N ARG A 16 9.37 4.64 -6.10
CA ARG A 16 10.31 4.17 -7.13
C ARG A 16 11.49 5.13 -7.11
N LEU A 17 12.58 4.72 -6.47
CA LEU A 17 13.84 5.45 -6.53
C LEU A 17 14.64 4.91 -7.70
N THR A 18 14.97 5.75 -8.66
CA THR A 18 15.92 5.40 -9.71
C THR A 18 17.33 5.89 -9.35
N PRO A 19 18.40 5.30 -9.90
CA PRO A 19 19.73 5.88 -9.83
C PRO A 19 19.78 7.33 -10.33
N GLU A 20 18.97 7.67 -11.33
CA GLU A 20 18.86 9.02 -11.86
C GLU A 20 18.25 9.99 -10.82
N ASP A 21 17.25 9.55 -10.05
CA ASP A 21 16.61 10.36 -9.00
C ASP A 21 17.53 10.60 -7.79
N THR A 22 18.44 9.67 -7.52
CA THR A 22 19.21 9.63 -6.26
C THR A 22 20.69 9.92 -6.43
N GLY A 23 21.24 9.77 -7.64
CA GLY A 23 22.68 9.77 -7.91
C GLY A 23 23.41 8.52 -7.39
N ASP A 24 22.70 7.53 -6.82
CA ASP A 24 23.29 6.30 -6.29
C ASP A 24 22.89 5.08 -7.15
N PRO A 25 23.84 4.40 -7.80
CA PRO A 25 23.54 3.22 -8.63
C PRO A 25 23.00 2.02 -7.84
N ARG A 26 23.02 2.07 -6.51
CA ARG A 26 22.48 1.04 -5.61
C ARG A 26 21.06 1.34 -5.16
N ALA A 27 20.46 2.42 -5.66
CA ALA A 27 19.09 2.77 -5.32
C ALA A 27 18.13 1.62 -5.64
N VAL A 28 17.25 1.32 -4.68
CA VAL A 28 16.22 0.29 -4.81
C VAL A 28 14.86 0.89 -4.45
N PRO A 29 13.75 0.35 -5.00
CA PRO A 29 12.42 0.75 -4.58
C PRO A 29 12.23 0.52 -3.08
N VAL A 30 11.52 1.44 -2.42
CA VAL A 30 11.20 1.34 -1.01
C VAL A 30 9.69 1.38 -0.80
N ILE A 31 9.22 0.62 0.19
CA ILE A 31 7.83 0.66 0.65
C ILE A 31 7.83 1.35 2.00
N ILE A 32 7.02 2.40 2.13
CA ILE A 32 6.71 3.01 3.41
C ILE A 32 5.28 2.60 3.76
N SER A 33 5.08 2.07 4.96
CA SER A 33 3.77 1.59 5.42
C SER A 33 3.47 2.03 6.84
N ALA A 34 2.20 2.17 7.15
CA ALA A 34 1.72 2.40 8.51
C ALA A 34 0.50 1.52 8.80
N PRO A 35 0.47 0.85 9.97
CA PRO A 35 -0.62 -0.05 10.32
C PRO A 35 -1.92 0.72 10.59
N PRO A 36 -3.08 0.03 10.61
CA PRO A 36 -4.34 0.63 11.04
C PRO A 36 -4.20 1.34 12.40
N PRO A 37 -4.86 2.49 12.62
CA PRO A 37 -5.84 3.13 11.73
C PRO A 37 -5.22 4.13 10.73
N ALA A 38 -3.91 4.09 10.47
CA ALA A 38 -3.27 5.02 9.56
C ALA A 38 -3.81 4.89 8.12
N ARG A 39 -3.85 6.00 7.41
CA ARG A 39 -4.36 6.14 6.04
C ARG A 39 -3.24 6.61 5.12
N HIS A 40 -3.42 6.52 3.79
CA HIS A 40 -2.40 6.95 2.81
C HIS A 40 -1.93 8.39 3.06
N HIS A 41 -2.83 9.30 3.46
CA HIS A 41 -2.46 10.69 3.76
C HIS A 41 -1.50 10.83 4.96
N ASN A 42 -1.52 9.90 5.91
CA ASN A 42 -0.56 9.92 7.02
C ASN A 42 0.86 9.58 6.56
N LEU A 43 1.00 8.79 5.50
CA LEU A 43 2.31 8.44 4.94
C LEU A 43 2.96 9.63 4.22
N PHE A 44 2.16 10.51 3.62
CA PHE A 44 2.67 11.70 2.94
C PHE A 44 3.23 12.75 3.91
N ALA A 45 2.78 12.75 5.17
CA ALA A 45 3.29 13.65 6.20
C ALA A 45 4.72 13.30 6.68
N ILE A 46 5.27 12.15 6.27
CA ILE A 46 6.59 11.67 6.71
C ILE A 46 7.74 12.38 5.97
N GLN A 47 7.47 13.08 4.85
CA GLN A 47 8.49 13.86 4.14
C GLN A 47 8.35 15.37 4.41
N PRO A 48 9.03 15.93 5.43
CA PRO A 48 9.09 17.37 5.60
C PRO A 48 9.85 18.03 4.43
N GLY A 49 9.15 18.83 3.63
CA GLY A 49 9.73 19.60 2.51
C GLY A 49 10.10 18.79 1.26
N GLY A 50 9.83 17.49 1.24
CA GLY A 50 9.94 16.68 0.03
C GLY A 50 8.79 17.00 -0.93
N PRO A 51 8.97 16.85 -2.26
CA PRO A 51 7.81 16.84 -3.14
C PRO A 51 6.84 15.77 -2.61
N TYR A 52 5.52 15.90 -2.85
CA TYR A 52 4.67 14.70 -2.98
C TYR A 52 5.55 13.67 -3.69
N PRO A 53 5.72 12.42 -3.26
CA PRO A 53 6.53 11.47 -4.00
C PRO A 53 6.07 11.48 -5.46
N THR A 54 6.77 12.26 -6.29
CA THR A 54 6.42 12.56 -7.66
C THR A 54 7.03 11.39 -8.39
N GLY A 55 6.30 10.28 -8.34
CA GLY A 55 6.87 8.97 -8.57
C GLY A 55 6.53 8.03 -7.41
N GLY A 56 5.58 7.14 -7.65
CA GLY A 56 5.20 6.12 -6.69
C GLY A 56 3.75 5.70 -6.85
N ASP A 57 3.41 4.59 -6.21
CA ASP A 57 2.06 4.03 -6.21
C ASP A 57 1.53 3.97 -4.78
N SER A 58 0.33 4.49 -4.54
CA SER A 58 -0.38 4.27 -3.28
C SER A 58 -1.07 2.90 -3.32
N GLY A 59 -0.91 2.13 -2.25
CA GLY A 59 -1.38 0.75 -2.19
C GLY A 59 -1.35 0.22 -0.77
N PHE A 60 -1.07 -1.06 -0.60
CA PHE A 60 -1.11 -1.72 0.70
C PHE A 60 0.06 -2.68 0.87
N LEU A 61 0.46 -2.85 2.14
CA LEU A 61 1.37 -3.92 2.52
C LEU A 61 0.56 -5.18 2.81
N LEU A 62 1.01 -6.29 2.25
CA LEU A 62 0.44 -7.62 2.46
C LEU A 62 1.16 -8.36 3.59
N SER A 63 0.50 -9.37 4.15
CA SER A 63 1.02 -10.18 5.26
C SER A 63 2.29 -10.98 4.93
N ASP A 64 2.63 -11.15 3.65
CA ASP A 64 3.89 -11.74 3.18
C ASP A 64 5.01 -10.70 2.97
N GLY A 65 4.75 -9.43 3.28
CA GLY A 65 5.68 -8.32 3.13
C GLY A 65 5.71 -7.69 1.74
N SER A 66 4.92 -8.18 0.79
CA SER A 66 4.84 -7.60 -0.55
C SER A 66 3.93 -6.38 -0.62
N PHE A 67 4.12 -5.55 -1.64
CA PHE A 67 3.25 -4.41 -1.95
C PHE A 67 2.19 -4.82 -2.96
N ALA A 68 0.95 -4.39 -2.73
CA ALA A 68 -0.16 -4.51 -3.68
C ALA A 68 -0.70 -3.14 -4.08
N THR A 69 -1.05 -2.98 -5.35
CA THR A 69 -1.86 -1.81 -5.78
C THR A 69 -3.25 -1.87 -5.15
N ARG A 70 -4.04 -0.80 -5.28
CA ARG A 70 -5.41 -0.77 -4.73
C ARG A 70 -6.31 -1.86 -5.34
N GLU A 71 -6.13 -2.15 -6.63
CA GLU A 71 -6.92 -3.15 -7.37
C GLU A 71 -6.53 -4.57 -6.98
N GLU A 72 -5.23 -4.82 -6.80
CA GLU A 72 -4.72 -6.09 -6.29
C GLU A 72 -5.16 -6.32 -4.85
N ALA A 73 -5.01 -5.29 -4.01
CA ALA A 73 -5.40 -5.33 -2.61
C ALA A 73 -6.91 -5.53 -2.45
N ALA A 74 -7.75 -4.95 -3.32
CA ALA A 74 -9.21 -5.17 -3.30
C ALA A 74 -9.55 -6.66 -3.47
N ARG A 75 -8.95 -7.33 -4.46
CA ARG A 75 -9.16 -8.77 -4.68
C ARG A 75 -8.69 -9.59 -3.47
N ILE A 76 -7.49 -9.30 -2.97
CA ILE A 76 -6.90 -10.01 -1.84
C ILE A 76 -7.71 -9.81 -0.55
N ALA A 77 -8.18 -8.59 -0.28
CA ALA A 77 -8.99 -8.29 0.89
C ALA A 77 -10.36 -8.99 0.84
N VAL A 78 -10.96 -9.12 -0.35
CA VAL A 78 -12.18 -9.92 -0.55
C VAL A 78 -11.91 -11.40 -0.31
N ASP A 79 -10.86 -11.95 -0.92
CA ASP A 79 -10.50 -13.37 -0.80
C ASP A 79 -10.15 -13.74 0.66
N ALA A 80 -9.53 -12.81 1.39
CA ALA A 80 -9.21 -12.93 2.81
C ALA A 80 -10.41 -12.61 3.74
N GLY A 81 -11.57 -12.24 3.20
CA GLY A 81 -12.77 -11.92 3.98
C GLY A 81 -12.69 -10.64 4.80
N GLN A 82 -11.77 -9.72 4.49
CA GLN A 82 -11.59 -8.45 5.19
C GLN A 82 -12.61 -7.38 4.78
N VAL A 83 -13.12 -7.47 3.54
CA VAL A 83 -14.14 -6.58 3.01
C VAL A 83 -15.08 -7.37 2.08
N ARG A 84 -16.35 -6.98 2.00
CA ARG A 84 -17.27 -7.54 1.00
C ARG A 84 -17.15 -6.75 -0.31
N PRO A 85 -17.22 -7.39 -1.49
CA PRO A 85 -17.06 -6.71 -2.78
C PRO A 85 -17.93 -5.46 -3.00
N ASN A 86 -19.15 -5.47 -2.45
CA ASN A 86 -20.13 -4.41 -2.64
C ASN A 86 -20.10 -3.33 -1.53
N ASP A 87 -19.23 -3.49 -0.53
CA ASP A 87 -19.11 -2.53 0.58
C ASP A 87 -17.99 -1.51 0.33
N MET A 88 -17.16 -1.71 -0.69
CA MET A 88 -16.08 -0.77 -1.03
C MET A 88 -16.64 0.57 -1.55
N HIS A 89 -16.00 1.67 -1.16
CA HIS A 89 -16.32 3.01 -1.67
C HIS A 89 -16.19 3.08 -3.19
N VAL A 90 -15.21 2.39 -3.77
CA VAL A 90 -15.03 2.23 -5.21
C VAL A 90 -14.88 0.74 -5.52
N ILE A 91 -15.85 0.17 -6.21
CA ILE A 91 -15.85 -1.26 -6.54
C ILE A 91 -14.57 -1.62 -7.30
N GLY A 92 -13.81 -2.58 -6.75
CA GLY A 92 -12.58 -3.08 -7.35
C GLY A 92 -11.32 -2.26 -7.07
N SER A 93 -11.39 -1.20 -6.24
CA SER A 93 -10.22 -0.43 -5.81
C SER A 93 -10.31 -0.15 -4.32
N LEU A 94 -9.36 -0.70 -3.56
CA LEU A 94 -9.40 -0.64 -2.10
C LEU A 94 -8.88 0.70 -1.56
N TYR A 95 -9.58 1.23 -0.58
CA TYR A 95 -9.21 2.36 0.25
C TYR A 95 -9.06 1.91 1.70
N SER A 96 -8.21 2.59 2.49
CA SER A 96 -8.05 2.26 3.91
C SER A 96 -9.37 2.34 4.68
N GLU A 97 -10.23 3.27 4.27
CA GLU A 97 -11.61 3.52 4.70
C GLU A 97 -12.53 2.30 4.54
N ASP A 98 -12.21 1.39 3.62
CA ASP A 98 -13.00 0.16 3.41
C ASP A 98 -12.69 -0.91 4.46
N LEU A 99 -11.54 -0.81 5.11
CA LEU A 99 -11.05 -1.79 6.09
C LEU A 99 -11.15 -1.29 7.54
N TRP A 100 -11.02 0.04 7.76
CA TRP A 100 -11.12 0.67 9.09
C TRP A 100 -11.47 2.17 9.06
#